data_AF-A0A3R9WVK7-F1
#
_entry.id   AF-A0A3R9WVK7-F1
#
_cell.length_a   1.000
_cell.length_b   1.000
_cell.length_c   1.000
_cell.angle_alpha   90.00
_cell.angle_beta   90.00
_cell.angle_gamma   90.00
#
_symmetry.space_group_name_H-M   'P 1'
#
loop_
_entity.id
_entity.type
_entity.pdbx_description
1 polymer ?
#
loop_
_entity_poly.entity_id
_entity_poly.type
_entity_poly.pdbx_seq_one_letter_code
_entity_poly.pdbx_strand_id
1 'polypeptide(L)'
;MSTTPWHRRIILAAASLAFLTGTACSAHATPPPTTPATAGQLPPYCGAGGEGGKGGEGGKGGAPGQPGEPGKPGQPGCFRFDTLPDKPADQLNLADKVHIVMALLTDDTDTRKKDIAHQYDIPVQQLDTWKKHYLEGNWTALMNGTNPFCP
;
A
#
# COMPACT_ATOMS: atom_id res chain seq x y z
N MET A 1 -47.33 -16.28 -44.56
CA MET A 1 -48.09 -15.02 -44.52
C MET A 1 -49.08 -15.08 -43.37
N SER A 2 -48.85 -14.34 -42.30
CA SER A 2 -49.89 -13.58 -41.59
C SER A 2 -49.21 -12.66 -40.59
N THR A 3 -49.69 -11.43 -40.56
CA THR A 3 -49.07 -10.20 -40.06
C THR A 3 -49.46 -9.87 -38.63
N THR A 4 -48.59 -9.12 -37.95
CA THR A 4 -48.73 -8.43 -36.65
C THR A 4 -50.03 -7.60 -36.53
N PRO A 5 -50.51 -7.24 -35.31
CA PRO A 5 -50.14 -5.92 -34.74
C PRO A 5 -50.14 -5.75 -33.19
N TRP A 6 -49.21 -4.90 -32.72
CA TRP A 6 -49.30 -3.84 -31.69
C TRP A 6 -49.96 -4.06 -30.30
N HIS A 7 -49.22 -3.81 -29.21
CA HIS A 7 -49.30 -2.51 -28.51
C HIS A 7 -48.26 -2.31 -27.38
N ARG A 8 -47.68 -1.10 -27.39
CA ARG A 8 -46.77 -0.46 -26.43
C ARG A 8 -47.52 -0.06 -25.14
N ARG A 9 -46.91 -0.19 -23.96
CA ARG A 9 -47.05 0.78 -22.86
C ARG A 9 -45.71 0.98 -22.15
N ILE A 10 -45.20 2.21 -22.25
CA ILE A 10 -44.09 2.77 -21.50
C ILE A 10 -44.67 3.22 -20.17
N ILE A 11 -44.06 2.84 -19.04
CA ILE A 11 -44.32 3.47 -17.74
C ILE A 11 -42.99 3.99 -17.21
N LEU A 12 -42.82 5.31 -17.31
CA LEU A 12 -41.80 6.08 -16.59
C LEU A 12 -42.25 6.21 -15.14
N ALA A 13 -41.44 5.72 -14.20
CA ALA A 13 -41.58 6.06 -12.79
C ALA A 13 -40.33 6.87 -12.38
N ALA A 14 -40.50 8.19 -12.33
CA ALA A 14 -39.56 9.10 -11.71
C ALA A 14 -39.81 9.09 -10.20
N ALA A 15 -38.86 8.57 -9.43
CA ALA A 15 -38.86 8.67 -7.98
C ALA A 15 -37.90 9.78 -7.55
N SER A 16 -38.48 10.91 -7.15
CA SER A 16 -37.77 12.04 -6.54
C SER A 16 -37.32 11.66 -5.13
N LEU A 17 -36.01 11.63 -4.87
CA LEU A 17 -35.47 11.59 -3.51
C LEU A 17 -35.18 13.02 -3.05
N ALA A 18 -35.87 13.44 -2.00
CA ALA A 18 -35.70 14.73 -1.36
C ALA A 18 -34.94 14.57 -0.03
N PHE A 19 -34.06 15.55 0.21
CA PHE A 19 -33.43 15.98 1.46
C PHE A 19 -32.43 15.06 2.17
N LEU A 20 -31.16 15.49 2.16
CA LEU A 20 -30.30 15.46 3.36
C LEU A 20 -29.58 16.82 3.48
N THR A 21 -29.96 17.57 4.51
CA THR A 21 -29.26 18.76 4.98
C THR A 21 -27.93 18.32 5.60
N GLY A 22 -26.82 18.78 5.04
CA GLY A 22 -25.49 18.53 5.57
C GLY A 22 -25.18 19.43 6.76
N THR A 23 -25.24 18.90 7.97
CA THR A 23 -24.49 19.45 9.10
C THR A 23 -23.12 18.77 9.12
N ALA A 24 -22.08 19.52 8.74
CA ALA A 24 -20.71 19.03 8.85
C ALA A 24 -20.36 18.82 10.33
N CYS A 25 -20.08 17.58 10.72
CA CYS A 25 -19.48 17.28 12.01
C CYS A 25 -18.08 17.91 12.08
N SER A 26 -17.90 18.89 12.96
CA SER A 26 -16.56 19.31 13.39
C SER A 26 -15.98 18.20 14.25
N ALA A 27 -15.08 17.40 13.68
CA ALA A 27 -14.28 16.44 14.45
C ALA A 27 -13.30 17.22 15.34
N HIS A 28 -13.69 17.49 16.59
CA HIS A 28 -12.73 17.78 17.64
C HIS A 28 -12.03 16.47 18.01
N ALA A 29 -10.91 16.19 17.34
CA ALA A 29 -9.97 15.19 17.81
C ALA A 29 -9.17 15.80 18.98
N THR A 30 -9.62 15.54 20.21
CA THR A 30 -8.75 15.64 21.39
C THR A 30 -7.50 14.79 21.13
N PRO A 31 -6.27 15.34 21.22
CA PRO A 31 -5.08 14.52 21.11
C PRO A 31 -5.06 13.53 22.30
N PRO A 32 -4.86 12.23 22.07
CA PRO A 32 -4.62 11.30 23.16
C PRO A 32 -3.35 11.69 23.90
N PRO A 33 -3.26 11.41 25.22
CA PRO A 33 -2.06 11.67 26.00
C PRO A 33 -0.86 11.01 25.33
N THR A 34 0.15 11.83 25.06
CA THR A 34 1.45 11.43 24.51
C THR A 34 2.08 10.43 25.46
N THR A 35 1.83 9.15 25.19
CA THR A 35 2.69 8.09 25.70
C THR A 35 4.02 8.28 24.98
N PRO A 36 5.15 8.42 25.68
CA PRO A 36 6.44 8.34 25.02
C PRO A 36 6.49 6.96 24.40
N ALA A 37 6.37 6.90 23.07
CA ALA A 37 6.77 5.72 22.34
C ALA A 37 8.25 5.55 22.68
N THR A 38 8.55 4.57 23.54
CA THR A 38 9.90 4.05 23.70
C THR A 38 10.40 3.85 22.28
N ALA A 39 11.40 4.63 21.88
CA ALA A 39 12.12 4.44 20.64
C ALA A 39 12.78 3.07 20.75
N GLY A 40 12.03 2.01 20.43
CA GLY A 40 12.57 0.69 20.21
C GLY A 40 13.68 0.89 19.22
N GLN A 41 14.90 0.47 19.60
CA GLN A 41 16.10 0.63 18.80
C GLN A 41 15.77 0.25 17.36
N LEU A 42 15.65 1.27 16.51
CA LEU A 42 15.45 1.06 15.09
C LEU A 42 16.67 0.28 14.61
N PRO A 43 16.48 -0.80 13.82
CA PRO A 43 17.59 -1.52 13.23
C PRO A 43 18.58 -0.54 12.57
N PRO A 44 19.90 -0.81 12.60
CA PRO A 44 20.93 0.15 12.17
C PRO A 44 20.87 0.59 10.69
N TYR A 45 19.93 0.05 9.91
CA TYR A 45 19.66 0.37 8.51
C TYR A 45 18.40 1.23 8.31
N CYS A 46 17.72 1.64 9.37
CA CYS A 46 16.57 2.52 9.31
C CYS A 46 16.98 3.99 9.23
N GLY A 47 16.54 4.68 8.18
CA GLY A 47 16.68 6.12 8.10
C GLY A 47 15.93 6.83 9.24
N ALA A 48 16.59 7.78 9.89
CA ALA A 48 15.96 8.63 10.89
C ALA A 48 14.93 9.59 10.25
N GLY A 49 13.90 9.95 11.02
CA GLY A 49 12.98 11.03 10.65
C GLY A 49 13.72 12.36 10.44
N GLY A 50 13.18 13.20 9.57
CA GLY A 50 13.76 14.50 9.24
C GLY A 50 13.65 15.50 10.40
N GLU A 51 14.47 16.56 10.34
CA GLU A 51 14.39 17.67 11.28
C GLU A 51 13.23 18.60 10.92
N GLY A 52 12.44 19.02 11.91
CA GLY A 52 11.39 20.03 11.72
C GLY A 52 11.96 21.39 11.29
N GLY A 53 11.19 22.14 10.50
CA GLY A 53 11.56 23.48 10.05
C GLY A 53 11.61 24.51 11.16
N LYS A 54 12.27 25.64 10.91
CA LYS A 54 12.31 26.78 11.84
C LYS A 54 11.14 27.73 11.57
N GLY A 55 10.52 28.22 12.63
CA GLY A 55 9.48 29.25 12.54
C GLY A 55 10.06 30.58 12.03
N GLY A 56 9.26 31.31 11.25
CA GLY A 56 9.62 32.62 10.71
C GLY A 56 9.55 33.74 11.74
N GLU A 57 10.15 34.88 11.40
CA GLU A 57 10.13 36.07 12.27
C GLU A 57 8.82 36.86 12.11
N GLY A 58 8.33 37.41 13.22
CA GLY A 58 7.20 38.33 13.22
C GLY A 58 7.55 39.70 12.61
N GLY A 59 6.62 40.27 11.84
CA GLY A 59 6.79 41.58 11.22
C GLY A 59 6.87 42.73 12.23
N LYS A 60 7.52 43.84 11.86
CA LYS A 60 7.62 45.06 12.68
C LYS A 60 7.06 46.27 11.93
N GLY A 61 6.40 47.17 12.66
CA GLY A 61 5.97 48.47 12.12
C GLY A 61 4.93 48.41 11.00
N GLY A 62 4.05 47.39 11.01
CA GLY A 62 3.02 47.21 9.97
C GLY A 62 3.50 46.44 8.72
N ALA A 63 4.80 46.12 8.63
CA ALA A 63 5.30 45.22 7.59
C ALA A 63 5.02 43.74 7.95
N PRO A 64 4.71 42.87 6.97
CA PRO A 64 4.66 41.42 7.18
C PRO A 64 6.00 40.85 7.65
N GLY A 65 5.93 39.75 8.41
CA GLY A 65 7.11 38.99 8.85
C GLY A 65 7.74 38.15 7.74
N GLN A 66 8.91 37.58 8.03
CA GLN A 66 9.59 36.65 7.13
C GLN A 66 9.04 35.22 7.36
N PRO A 67 8.71 34.47 6.29
CA PRO A 67 8.40 33.05 6.41
C PRO A 67 9.53 32.26 7.08
N GLY A 68 9.17 31.15 7.73
CA GLY A 68 10.14 30.22 8.30
C GLY A 68 10.87 29.38 7.26
N GLU A 69 11.87 28.65 7.70
CA GLU A 69 12.60 27.70 6.86
C GLU A 69 11.95 26.31 6.91
N PRO A 70 11.75 25.65 5.76
CA PRO A 70 11.33 24.26 5.72
C PRO A 70 12.30 23.35 6.50
N GLY A 71 11.76 22.26 7.05
CA GLY A 71 12.57 21.23 7.69
C GLY A 71 13.43 20.46 6.69
N LYS A 72 14.38 19.68 7.21
CA LYS A 72 15.15 18.75 6.38
C LYS A 72 14.36 17.46 6.21
N PRO A 73 14.28 16.90 4.99
CA PRO A 73 13.67 15.60 4.78
C PRO A 73 14.41 14.53 5.58
N GLY A 74 13.66 13.52 6.02
CA GLY A 74 14.23 12.34 6.67
C GLY A 74 15.02 11.46 5.70
N GLN A 75 15.71 10.48 6.27
CA GLN A 75 16.36 9.45 5.48
C GLN A 75 15.35 8.41 4.97
N PRO A 76 15.65 7.72 3.85
CA PRO A 76 14.82 6.64 3.33
C PRO A 76 14.53 5.56 4.40
N GLY A 77 13.30 5.07 4.41
CA GLY A 77 12.82 4.09 5.39
C GLY A 77 13.49 2.71 5.29
N CYS A 78 13.23 1.89 6.32
CA CYS A 78 13.88 0.61 6.61
C CYS A 78 13.60 -0.57 5.66
N PHE A 79 13.19 -0.34 4.42
CA PHE A 79 12.81 -1.44 3.53
C PHE A 79 14.05 -2.00 2.82
N ARG A 80 14.70 -2.98 3.45
CA ARG A 80 15.62 -3.89 2.77
C ARG A 80 14.87 -5.15 2.38
N PHE A 81 14.60 -5.31 1.09
CA PHE A 81 14.08 -6.55 0.53
C PHE A 81 15.19 -7.61 0.33
N ASP A 82 16.39 -7.32 0.81
CA ASP A 82 17.53 -8.24 0.78
C ASP A 82 17.29 -9.45 1.69
N THR A 83 16.62 -9.23 2.83
CA THR A 83 16.34 -10.25 3.85
C THR A 83 14.97 -10.87 3.61
N LEU A 84 14.96 -12.11 3.13
CA LEU A 84 13.74 -12.82 2.83
C LEU A 84 13.15 -13.47 4.10
N PRO A 85 11.84 -13.73 4.14
CA PRO A 85 11.19 -14.45 5.24
C PRO A 85 11.89 -15.78 5.57
N ASP A 86 12.31 -15.94 6.83
CA ASP A 86 12.98 -17.16 7.33
C ASP A 86 11.96 -18.21 7.78
N LYS A 87 11.27 -18.81 6.80
CA LYS A 87 10.32 -19.90 6.99
C LYS A 87 10.10 -20.66 5.69
N PRO A 88 9.68 -21.94 5.74
CA PRO A 88 9.47 -22.74 4.54
C PRO A 88 8.28 -22.23 3.70
N ALA A 89 8.24 -22.63 2.42
CA ALA A 89 7.28 -22.15 1.44
C ALA A 89 5.81 -22.39 1.81
N ASP A 90 5.53 -23.52 2.45
CA ASP A 90 4.20 -23.93 2.93
C ASP A 90 3.67 -23.05 4.07
N GLN A 91 4.54 -22.29 4.72
CA GLN A 91 4.21 -21.37 5.82
C GLN A 91 4.24 -19.89 5.41
N LEU A 92 4.50 -19.59 4.14
CA LEU A 92 4.46 -18.23 3.60
C LEU A 92 3.01 -17.71 3.57
N ASN A 93 2.74 -16.66 4.33
CA ASN A 93 1.48 -15.94 4.26
C ASN A 93 1.54 -14.87 3.16
N LEU A 94 0.44 -14.13 2.97
CA LEU A 94 0.36 -13.09 1.94
C LEU A 94 1.47 -12.04 2.07
N ALA A 95 1.74 -11.55 3.28
CA ALA A 95 2.74 -10.51 3.51
C ALA A 95 4.15 -11.01 3.16
N ASP A 96 4.45 -12.29 3.43
CA ASP A 96 5.73 -12.88 3.06
C ASP A 96 5.89 -13.02 1.55
N LYS A 97 4.82 -13.48 0.86
CA LYS A 97 4.82 -13.54 -0.60
C LYS A 97 4.98 -12.15 -1.22
N VAL A 98 4.34 -11.14 -0.66
CA VAL A 98 4.53 -9.74 -1.06
C VAL A 98 5.97 -9.29 -0.81
N HIS A 99 6.57 -9.63 0.32
CA HIS A 99 7.98 -9.32 0.60
C HIS A 99 8.90 -9.95 -0.47
N ILE A 100 8.72 -11.23 -0.76
CA ILE A 100 9.49 -11.93 -1.81
C ILE A 100 9.30 -11.25 -3.17
N VAL A 101 8.08 -10.88 -3.54
CA VAL A 101 7.83 -10.15 -4.80
C VAL A 101 8.51 -8.78 -4.81
N MET A 102 8.48 -8.04 -3.70
CA MET A 102 9.17 -6.75 -3.62
C MET A 102 10.70 -6.91 -3.73
N ALA A 103 11.25 -8.01 -3.22
CA ALA A 103 12.66 -8.36 -3.46
C ALA A 103 12.94 -8.58 -4.95
N LEU A 104 12.08 -9.33 -5.64
CA LEU A 104 12.17 -9.56 -7.10
C LEU A 104 11.94 -8.31 -7.94
N LEU A 105 11.20 -7.32 -7.43
CA LEU A 105 11.04 -6.02 -8.09
C LEU A 105 12.28 -5.14 -7.92
N THR A 106 13.06 -5.37 -6.86
CA THR A 106 14.31 -4.64 -6.59
C THR A 106 15.49 -5.27 -7.34
N ASP A 107 15.52 -6.59 -7.44
CA ASP A 107 16.51 -7.37 -8.19
C ASP A 107 15.81 -8.54 -8.90
N ASP A 108 15.58 -8.39 -10.21
CA ASP A 108 14.90 -9.39 -11.06
C ASP A 108 15.89 -10.29 -11.82
N THR A 109 17.16 -10.33 -11.43
CA THR A 109 18.16 -11.14 -12.12
C THR A 109 17.87 -12.64 -12.03
N ASP A 110 18.24 -13.39 -13.07
CA ASP A 110 18.06 -14.85 -13.09
C ASP A 110 18.76 -15.54 -11.92
N THR A 111 19.92 -15.01 -11.48
CA THR A 111 20.65 -15.52 -10.32
C THR A 111 19.82 -15.35 -9.05
N ARG A 112 19.31 -14.14 -8.78
CA ARG A 112 18.46 -13.87 -7.61
C ARG A 112 17.21 -14.74 -7.62
N LYS A 113 16.54 -14.88 -8.77
CA LYS A 113 15.37 -15.78 -8.90
C LYS A 113 15.68 -17.21 -8.55
N LYS A 114 16.80 -17.75 -9.03
CA LYS A 114 17.24 -19.13 -8.75
C LYS A 114 17.59 -19.31 -7.28
N ASP A 115 18.26 -18.34 -6.66
CA ASP A 115 18.60 -18.40 -5.24
C ASP A 115 17.35 -18.42 -4.36
N ILE A 116 16.37 -17.56 -4.66
CA ILE A 116 15.08 -17.52 -3.96
C ILE A 116 14.30 -18.82 -4.18
N ALA A 117 14.22 -19.29 -5.42
CA ALA A 117 13.54 -20.52 -5.78
C ALA A 117 14.13 -21.73 -5.02
N HIS A 118 15.46 -21.80 -4.94
CA HIS A 118 16.17 -22.82 -4.18
C HIS A 118 15.94 -22.69 -2.67
N GLN A 119 15.95 -21.48 -2.10
CA GLN A 119 15.70 -21.26 -0.67
C GLN A 119 14.33 -21.78 -0.23
N TYR A 120 13.31 -21.64 -1.08
CA TYR A 120 11.93 -22.03 -0.78
C TYR A 120 11.54 -23.39 -1.38
N ASP A 121 12.44 -24.07 -2.09
CA ASP A 121 12.16 -25.32 -2.82
C ASP A 121 10.92 -25.20 -3.75
N ILE A 122 10.86 -24.11 -4.50
CA ILE A 122 9.78 -23.82 -5.47
C ILE A 122 10.34 -23.60 -6.87
N PRO A 123 9.58 -23.88 -7.93
CA PRO A 123 9.99 -23.56 -9.29
C PRO A 123 10.08 -22.04 -9.50
N VAL A 124 11.05 -21.58 -10.28
CA VAL A 124 11.20 -20.16 -10.66
C VAL A 124 9.91 -19.59 -11.28
N GLN A 125 9.17 -20.40 -12.03
CA GLN A 125 7.88 -20.00 -12.65
C GLN A 125 6.82 -19.62 -11.61
N GLN A 126 6.89 -20.17 -10.40
CA GLN A 126 5.99 -19.80 -9.32
C GLN A 126 6.30 -18.40 -8.79
N LEU A 127 7.58 -18.03 -8.72
CA LEU A 127 7.99 -16.65 -8.41
C LEU A 127 7.48 -15.65 -9.46
N ASP A 128 7.60 -16.00 -10.75
CA ASP A 128 7.07 -15.15 -11.83
C ASP A 128 5.55 -15.02 -11.76
N THR A 129 4.85 -16.10 -11.37
CA THR A 129 3.39 -16.09 -11.16
C THR A 129 2.99 -15.20 -9.99
N TRP A 130 3.70 -15.28 -8.85
CA TRP A 130 3.46 -14.39 -7.71
C TRP A 130 3.71 -12.93 -8.08
N LYS A 131 4.81 -12.64 -8.79
CA LYS A 131 5.13 -11.31 -9.29
C LYS A 131 4.02 -10.77 -10.21
N LYS A 132 3.53 -11.60 -11.14
CA LYS A 132 2.42 -11.25 -12.03
C LYS A 132 1.15 -10.91 -11.25
N HIS A 133 0.74 -11.77 -10.31
CA HIS A 133 -0.47 -11.53 -9.51
C HIS A 133 -0.37 -10.27 -8.66
N TYR A 134 0.81 -9.94 -8.12
CA TYR A 134 1.03 -8.68 -7.41
C TYR A 134 0.84 -7.46 -8.33
N LEU A 135 1.46 -7.46 -9.51
CA LEU A 135 1.37 -6.35 -10.47
C LEU A 135 -0.04 -6.16 -11.03
N GLU A 136 -0.80 -7.24 -11.19
CA GLU A 136 -2.20 -7.21 -11.63
C GLU A 136 -3.20 -6.91 -10.50
N GLY A 137 -2.74 -6.78 -9.25
CA GLY A 137 -3.60 -6.59 -8.09
C GLY A 137 -4.48 -7.81 -7.75
N ASN A 138 -4.11 -9.00 -8.22
CA ASN A 138 -4.82 -10.25 -7.93
C ASN A 138 -4.35 -10.86 -6.61
N TRP A 139 -4.75 -10.22 -5.51
CA TRP A 139 -4.38 -10.61 -4.14
C TRP A 139 -4.85 -12.02 -3.76
N THR A 140 -6.02 -12.44 -4.26
CA THR A 140 -6.58 -13.77 -4.00
C THR A 140 -5.73 -14.87 -4.63
N ALA A 141 -5.29 -14.69 -5.88
CA ALA A 141 -4.39 -15.64 -6.53
C ALA A 141 -2.99 -15.65 -5.91
N LEU A 142 -2.52 -14.50 -5.42
CA LEU A 142 -1.26 -14.43 -4.67
C LEU A 142 -1.35 -15.20 -3.34
N MET A 143 -2.46 -15.06 -2.59
CA MET A 143 -2.70 -15.85 -1.37
C MET A 143 -2.73 -17.35 -1.66
N ASN A 144 -3.57 -17.73 -2.63
CA ASN A 144 -3.90 -19.13 -2.93
C ASN A 144 -2.93 -19.81 -3.89
N GLY A 145 -1.86 -19.13 -4.31
CA GLY A 145 -0.84 -19.65 -5.23
C GLY A 145 0.04 -20.73 -4.60
N THR A 146 -0.57 -21.80 -4.09
CA THR A 146 0.04 -23.11 -3.87
C THR A 146 -0.01 -23.88 -5.20
N ASN A 147 1.17 -24.14 -5.75
CA ASN A 147 1.55 -25.07 -6.82
C ASN A 147 0.40 -25.57 -7.74
N PRO A 148 0.27 -25.06 -8.98
CA PRO A 148 -0.59 -25.70 -10.00
C PRO A 148 -0.02 -27.04 -10.53
N PHE A 149 1.00 -27.61 -9.89
CA PHE A 149 1.79 -28.75 -10.40
C PHE A 149 1.94 -29.90 -9.40
N CYS A 150 0.93 -30.17 -8.57
CA CYS A 150 0.78 -31.50 -7.98
C CYS A 150 -0.38 -32.23 -8.69
N PRO A 151 -0.15 -33.43 -9.27
CA PRO A 151 -1.22 -34.26 -9.81
C PRO A 151 -2.17 -34.77 -8.72
#